data_AF-A0AAV0KIB4-F1
#
_entry.id   AF-A0AAV0KIB4-F1
#
_cell.length_a   1.000
_cell.length_b   1.000
_cell.length_c   1.000
_cell.angle_alpha   90.00
_cell.angle_beta   90.00
_cell.angle_gamma   90.00
#
_symmetry.space_group_name_H-M   'P 1'
#
loop_
_entity.id
_entity.type
_entity.pdbx_description
1 polymer ?
#
loop_
_entity_poly.entity_id
_entity_poly.type
_entity_poly.pdbx_seq_one_letter_code
_entity_poly.pdbx_strand_id
1 'polypeptide(L)'
;MIASLRCCYKNHVGGLQVLHQNQWVDVPPLPGALVVNIGDLLQLISNDKFVSVEHRVISKSITPRVSVASFFTTGFSSNPRKLLSEDDPPK
;
A
#
# COMPACT_ATOMS: atom_id res chain seq x y z
N MET A 1 -7.38 -3.76 1.89
CA MET A 1 -7.38 -2.31 2.16
C MET A 1 -6.49 -1.70 1.10
N ILE A 2 -6.96 -0.77 0.29
CA ILE A 2 -6.07 -0.04 -0.63
C ILE A 2 -5.78 1.31 0.00
N ALA A 3 -4.51 1.60 0.26
CA ALA A 3 -4.09 2.93 0.70
C ALA A 3 -3.53 3.68 -0.51
N SER A 4 -4.17 4.78 -0.89
CA SER A 4 -3.61 5.71 -1.89
C SER A 4 -2.98 6.90 -1.16
N LEU A 5 -1.66 7.07 -1.28
CA LEU A 5 -0.93 8.19 -0.71
C LEU A 5 -0.68 9.25 -1.78
N ARG A 6 -1.19 10.46 -1.54
CA ARG A 6 -0.88 11.66 -2.36
C ARG A 6 -0.03 12.62 -1.54
N CYS A 7 1.07 13.09 -2.13
CA CYS A 7 1.83 14.22 -1.58
C CYS A 7 1.14 15.52 -2.03
N CYS A 8 0.56 16.27 -1.10
CA CYS A 8 -0.36 17.37 -1.43
C CYS A 8 0.31 18.75 -1.50
N TYR A 9 1.60 18.86 -1.16
CA TYR A 9 2.30 20.15 -1.12
C TYR A 9 3.46 20.16 -2.12
N LYS A 10 3.72 21.33 -2.74
CA LYS A 10 4.74 21.56 -3.79
C LYS A 10 6.17 21.13 -3.42
N ASN A 11 6.40 20.73 -2.19
CA ASN A 11 7.67 20.17 -1.75
C ASN A 11 7.60 18.67 -2.03
N HIS A 12 8.31 18.22 -3.08
CA HIS A 12 8.51 16.80 -3.44
C HIS A 12 9.32 16.05 -2.36
N VAL A 13 8.88 16.12 -1.11
CA VAL A 13 9.54 15.52 0.05
C VAL A 13 9.21 14.04 0.07
N GLY A 14 10.21 13.22 -0.26
CA GLY A 14 10.14 11.77 -0.18
C GLY A 14 10.12 11.26 1.27
N GLY A 15 10.63 10.04 1.47
CA GLY A 15 10.74 9.42 2.78
C GLY A 15 9.77 8.26 3.01
N LEU A 16 8.85 8.00 2.08
CA LEU A 16 8.16 6.72 2.03
C LEU A 16 9.16 5.63 1.64
N GLN A 17 9.22 4.56 2.43
CA GLN A 17 9.99 3.36 2.15
C GLN A 17 9.10 2.13 2.19
N VAL A 18 9.41 1.16 1.34
CA VAL A 18 8.79 -0.17 1.32
C VAL A 18 9.85 -1.23 1.62
N LEU A 19 9.49 -2.26 2.36
CA LEU A 19 10.37 -3.39 2.61
C LEU A 19 10.29 -4.37 1.42
N HIS A 20 11.40 -4.54 0.72
CA HIS A 20 11.52 -5.46 -0.40
C HIS A 20 12.78 -6.30 -0.23
N GLN A 21 12.64 -7.64 -0.24
CA GLN A 21 13.77 -8.58 -0.06
C GLN A 21 14.62 -8.24 1.19
N ASN A 22 13.95 -7.98 2.32
CA ASN A 22 14.57 -7.59 3.59
C ASN A 22 15.37 -6.27 3.54
N GLN A 23 15.17 -5.45 2.52
CA GLN A 23 15.80 -4.15 2.36
C GLN A 23 14.76 -3.04 2.25
N TRP A 24 15.01 -1.91 2.88
CA TRP A 24 14.17 -0.73 2.76
C TRP A 24 14.50 0.02 1.47
N VAL A 25 13.52 0.15 0.59
CA VAL A 25 13.64 0.84 -0.70
C VAL A 25 12.85 2.14 -0.66
N ASP A 26 13.49 3.24 -1.03
CA ASP A 26 12.83 4.55 -1.14
C ASP A 26 11.85 4.59 -2.31
N VAL A 27 10.66 5.15 -2.06
CA VAL A 27 9.66 5.43 -3.10
C VAL A 27 9.76 6.91 -3.47
N PRO A 28 10.36 7.26 -4.63
CA PRO A 28 10.51 8.65 -5.03
C PRO A 28 9.14 9.28 -5.36
N PRO A 29 8.85 10.49 -4.88
CA PRO A 29 7.60 11.16 -5.22
C PRO A 29 7.63 11.62 -6.68
N LEU A 30 6.73 11.08 -7.51
CA LEU A 30 6.54 11.51 -8.89
C LEU A 30 5.40 12.55 -8.96
N PRO A 31 5.60 13.74 -9.58
CA PRO A 31 4.56 14.74 -9.72
C PRO A 31 3.31 14.17 -10.41
N GLY A 32 2.13 14.40 -9.82
CA GLY A 32 0.86 13.91 -10.37
C GLY A 32 0.56 12.41 -10.14
N ALA A 33 1.51 11.64 -9.62
CA ALA A 33 1.31 10.22 -9.35
C ALA A 33 0.62 9.95 -8.00
N LEU A 34 0.06 8.75 -7.90
CA LEU A 34 -0.48 8.17 -6.66
C LEU A 34 0.33 6.93 -6.31
N VAL A 35 0.67 6.78 -5.02
CA VAL A 35 1.22 5.51 -4.53
C VAL A 35 0.05 4.67 -4.03
N VAL A 36 -0.10 3.48 -4.57
CA VAL A 36 -1.18 2.54 -4.24
C VAL A 36 -0.58 1.33 -3.53
N ASN A 37 -0.96 1.11 -2.28
CA ASN A 37 -0.52 -0.05 -1.50
C ASN A 37 -1.66 -1.04 -1.30
N ILE A 38 -1.33 -2.32 -1.38
CA ILE A 38 -2.19 -3.44 -1.00
C ILE A 38 -2.03 -3.65 0.51
N GLY A 39 -3.16 -3.78 1.21
CA GLY A 39 -3.21 -4.16 2.62
C GLY A 39 -3.87 -5.52 2.83
N ASP A 40 -3.73 -6.07 4.01
CA ASP A 40 -3.98 -7.49 4.37
C ASP A 40 -5.33 -8.04 3.89
N LEU A 41 -6.41 -7.27 3.99
CA LEU A 41 -7.72 -7.70 3.50
C LEU A 41 -7.69 -8.07 2.00
N LEU A 42 -6.98 -7.30 1.18
CA LEU A 42 -6.90 -7.57 -0.26
C LEU A 42 -5.96 -8.76 -0.55
N GLN A 43 -4.90 -8.93 0.24
CA GLN A 43 -4.07 -10.14 0.21
C GLN A 43 -4.91 -11.39 0.52
N LEU A 44 -5.65 -11.37 1.63
CA LEU A 44 -6.49 -12.47 2.09
C LEU A 44 -7.54 -12.88 1.05
N ILE A 45 -8.32 -11.93 0.53
CA ILE A 45 -9.35 -12.26 -0.47
C ILE A 45 -8.74 -12.73 -1.79
N SER A 46 -7.49 -12.36 -2.08
CA SER A 46 -6.80 -12.76 -3.31
C SER A 46 -6.06 -14.10 -3.21
N ASN A 47 -6.14 -14.80 -2.07
CA ASN A 47 -5.38 -16.02 -1.81
C ASN A 47 -3.86 -15.83 -1.97
N ASP A 48 -3.33 -14.76 -1.37
CA ASP A 48 -1.94 -14.32 -1.47
C ASP A 48 -1.42 -14.03 -2.90
N LYS A 49 -2.31 -13.81 -3.88
CA LYS A 49 -1.91 -13.31 -5.21
C LYS A 49 -1.39 -11.88 -5.13
N PHE A 50 -1.96 -11.07 -4.24
CA PHE A 50 -1.42 -9.76 -3.88
C PHE A 50 -0.74 -9.81 -2.53
N VAL A 51 0.41 -9.14 -2.41
CA VAL A 51 1.19 -9.10 -1.18
C VAL A 51 1.03 -7.75 -0.51
N SER A 52 0.64 -7.78 0.77
CA SER A 52 0.68 -6.64 1.69
C SER A 52 2.12 -6.41 2.11
N VAL A 53 2.67 -5.26 1.72
CA VAL A 53 4.09 -4.94 1.94
C VAL A 53 4.23 -3.98 3.10
N GLU A 54 5.18 -4.27 4.00
CA GLU A 54 5.57 -3.36 5.06
C GLU A 54 6.07 -2.03 4.47
N HIS A 55 5.57 -0.92 5.01
CA HIS A 55 5.96 0.40 4.57
C HIS A 55 6.10 1.34 5.76
N ARG A 56 7.05 2.27 5.68
CA ARG A 56 7.30 3.27 6.72
C ARG A 56 7.56 4.64 6.11
N VAL A 57 7.41 5.68 6.92
CA VAL A 57 7.80 7.04 6.54
C VAL A 57 8.95 7.48 7.44
N ILE A 58 10.08 7.83 6.83
CA ILE A 58 11.20 8.44 7.54
C ILE A 58 11.02 9.95 7.60
N SER A 59 11.05 10.50 8.81
CA SER A 59 11.09 11.95 9.02
C SER A 59 12.49 12.47 8.70
N LYS A 60 12.60 13.32 7.67
CA LYS A 60 13.81 14.09 7.40
C LYS A 60 13.62 15.49 7.99
N SER A 61 14.51 15.91 8.89
CA SER A 61 14.40 17.11 9.74
C SER A 61 14.42 18.47 9.00
N ILE A 62 14.42 18.47 7.67
CA ILE A 62 14.72 19.65 6.85
C ILE A 62 13.46 20.36 6.38
N THR A 63 12.32 19.66 6.21
CA THR A 63 11.11 20.27 5.64
C THR A 63 9.83 19.51 6.05
N PRO A 64 8.75 20.21 6.47
CA PRO A 64 7.46 19.56 6.71
C PRO A 64 6.94 18.82 5.47
N ARG A 65 6.47 17.60 5.68
CA ARG A 65 5.86 16.74 4.65
C ARG A 65 4.39 16.53 4.98
N VAL A 66 3.51 16.82 4.02
CA VAL A 66 2.07 16.57 4.14
C VAL A 66 1.65 15.55 3.08
N SER A 67 1.02 14.47 3.53
CA SER A 67 0.46 13.46 2.66
C SER A 67 -0.94 13.07 3.10
N VAL A 68 -1.83 12.83 2.13
CA VAL A 68 -3.18 12.35 2.37
C VAL A 68 -3.25 10.87 1.99
N ALA A 69 -3.69 10.04 2.93
CA ALA A 69 -3.96 8.63 2.70
C ALA A 69 -5.48 8.41 2.63
N SER A 70 -5.93 7.70 1.59
CA SER A 70 -7.32 7.25 1.47
C SER A 70 -7.36 5.73 1.51
N PHE A 71 -8.22 5.17 2.37
CA PHE A 71 -8.34 3.74 2.59
C PHE A 71 -9.66 3.21 2.04
N PHE A 72 -9.57 2.25 1.11
CA PHE A 72 -10.75 1.56 0.55
C PHE A 72 -10.89 0.18 1.19
N THR A 73 -12.07 -0.10 1.74
CA THR A 73 -12.44 -1.40 2.30
C THR A 73 -13.66 -1.94 1.55
N THR A 74 -13.69 -3.24 1.30
CA THR A 74 -14.92 -3.90 0.85
C THR A 74 -15.81 -4.02 2.09
N GLY A 75 -17.06 -3.57 2.02
CA GLY A 75 -18.02 -3.79 3.11
C GLY A 75 -18.06 -5.28 3.49
N PHE A 76 -18.42 -5.58 4.74
CA PHE A 76 -18.39 -6.90 5.42
C PHE A 76 -19.07 -8.11 4.70
N SER A 77 -19.49 -7.97 3.44
CA SER A 77 -20.25 -8.95 2.67
C SER A 77 -19.43 -9.77 1.65
N SER A 78 -18.14 -9.51 1.44
CA SER A 78 -17.34 -10.31 0.50
C SER A 78 -16.86 -11.60 1.17
N ASN A 79 -17.59 -12.70 0.98
CA ASN A 79 -17.12 -14.04 1.37
C ASN A 79 -15.79 -14.34 0.64
N PRO A 80 -14.65 -14.47 1.35
CA PRO A 80 -13.34 -14.65 0.71
C PRO A 80 -13.25 -15.93 -0.13
N ARG A 81 -14.09 -16.93 0.20
CA ARG A 81 -14.20 -18.21 -0.52
C ARG A 81 -14.65 -18.11 -1.97
N LYS A 82 -15.24 -16.97 -2.41
CA LYS A 82 -15.70 -16.81 -3.81
C LYS A 82 -14.55 -16.65 -4.82
N LEU A 83 -13.34 -16.35 -4.35
CA LEU A 83 -12.16 -16.14 -5.22
C LEU A 83 -11.22 -17.36 -5.25
N LEU A 84 -11.59 -18.43 -4.55
CA LEU A 84 -10.88 -19.71 -4.56
C LEU A 84 -11.47 -20.57 -5.69
N SER A 85 -10.64 -20.98 -6.64
CA SER A 85 -10.96 -22.03 -7.61
C SER A 85 -10.47 -23.38 -7.10
N GLU A 86 -11.01 -24.49 -7.60
CA GLU A 86 -10.51 -25.85 -7.26
C GLU A 86 -9.00 -26.01 -7.55
N ASP A 87 -8.49 -25.26 -8.54
CA ASP A 87 -7.07 -25.23 -8.91
C ASP A 87 -6.18 -24.35 -7.98
N ASP A 88 -6.76 -23.61 -7.03
CA ASP A 88 -6.05 -22.66 -6.15
C ASP A 88 -6.52 -22.80 -4.70
N PRO A 89 -6.01 -23.81 -3.96
CA PRO A 89 -6.45 -24.07 -2.60
C PRO A 89 -6.10 -22.91 -1.65
N PRO A 90 -6.90 -22.70 -0.58
CA PRO A 90 -6.64 -21.65 0.38
C PRO A 90 -5.28 -21.83 1.07
N LYS A 91 -4.51 -20.74 1.16
CA LYS A 91 -3.25 -20.66 1.90
C LYS A 91 -3.46 -20.22 3.34
#